data_AF-H3HCZ5-F1
#
_entry.id   AF-H3HCZ5-F1
#
_cell.length_a   1.000
_cell.length_b   1.000
_cell.length_c   1.000
_cell.angle_alpha   90.00
_cell.angle_beta   90.00
_cell.angle_gamma   90.00
#
_symmetry.space_group_name_H-M   'P 1'
#
loop_
_entity.id
_entity.type
_entity.pdbx_description
1 polymer ?
#
loop_
_entity_poly.entity_id
_entity_poly.type
_entity_poly.pdbx_seq_one_letter_code
_entity_poly.pdbx_strand_id
1 'polypeptide(L)'
;MALRKRRSSPEGSPKHAQNALPPAVKPAGRLTKFMTRVVVGFAMIGGFIAILYGGHMYAWGLVVLLQTLLFRELVNVRYRAAAEKNIPWFRSVQWMWFVVALFYNYGDSFGAFIESSKIRFVPPAIVHYLRYHTWVSFTMYAMLFVMSVLSLKKGYYKYQMGQYTWTIVTLGLIVFQMKYVLTNIFNGLFWFLFPVSLVICNDCFAFFCGKLFGRKFIKTPFLRLSPNKTWEGFIGAFVCTVIYAFFSSAFISQFSWLTCPVESFEFKLIPDPLTCTPRDVFLPHSYGVPVYLAGLIGRSQIQLLPIQFHSIWFAIFASVVSPFGGFYASAIKRTYNLKDFDSVIPGHGGVMDRMDCQLITNCFTTVYFNTFIRSSTPSVALILNLVAQLTLDQKQEVLRAIQEMLQG
;
A
#
# COMPACT_ATOMS: atom_id res chain seq x y z
N MET A 1 25.17 4.05 84.89
CA MET A 1 25.02 5.45 84.43
C MET A 1 26.18 5.73 83.46
N ALA A 2 25.98 5.50 82.16
CA ALA A 2 27.05 5.39 81.18
C ALA A 2 27.41 6.75 80.54
N LEU A 3 28.71 7.00 80.42
CA LEU A 3 29.33 8.24 79.97
C LEU A 3 29.17 8.48 78.46
N ARG A 4 28.83 9.74 78.14
CA ARG A 4 28.53 10.33 76.83
C ARG A 4 29.84 10.63 76.08
N LYS A 5 30.10 9.96 74.94
CA LYS A 5 31.26 10.24 74.06
C LYS A 5 30.82 11.04 72.83
N ARG A 6 31.36 12.26 72.69
CA ARG A 6 31.22 13.17 71.54
C ARG A 6 31.73 12.51 70.25
N ARG A 7 30.95 12.60 69.16
CA ARG A 7 31.40 12.34 67.78
C ARG A 7 31.68 13.68 67.10
N SER A 8 32.92 13.87 66.64
CA SER A 8 33.33 14.90 65.68
C SER A 8 33.41 14.26 64.30
N SER A 9 32.68 14.80 63.33
CA SER A 9 32.72 14.41 61.91
C SER A 9 33.85 15.14 61.19
N PRO A 10 34.59 14.51 60.25
CA PRO A 10 35.47 15.22 59.34
C PRO A 10 34.75 15.63 58.05
N GLU A 11 35.31 16.67 57.43
CA GLU A 11 34.86 17.43 56.27
C GLU A 11 34.74 16.64 54.96
N GLY A 12 33.79 17.09 54.12
CA GLY A 12 34.06 17.44 52.72
C GLY A 12 34.25 16.32 51.70
N SER A 13 33.15 15.87 51.07
CA SER A 13 33.16 15.23 49.75
C SER A 13 32.27 16.03 48.77
N PRO A 14 32.65 16.15 47.48
CA PRO A 14 32.05 17.12 46.57
C PRO A 14 30.64 16.69 46.13
N LYS A 15 29.72 17.64 46.14
CA LYS A 15 28.32 17.49 45.74
C LYS A 15 28.23 17.05 44.28
N HIS A 16 27.74 15.82 44.04
CA HIS A 16 27.18 15.46 42.74
C HIS A 16 25.99 16.37 42.45
N ALA A 17 26.12 17.19 41.41
CA ALA A 17 25.00 17.91 40.81
C ALA A 17 23.97 16.88 40.31
N GLN A 18 22.87 16.73 41.04
CA GLN A 18 21.70 16.03 40.55
C GLN A 18 21.13 16.86 39.39
N ASN A 19 21.27 16.34 38.17
CA ASN A 19 20.51 16.79 37.02
C ASN A 19 19.02 16.70 37.37
N ALA A 20 18.39 17.85 37.56
CA ALA A 20 16.95 17.95 37.73
C ALA A 20 16.29 17.30 36.51
N LEU A 21 15.52 16.23 36.74
CA LEU A 21 14.65 15.68 35.71
C LEU A 21 13.73 16.81 35.22
N PRO A 22 13.54 16.96 33.89
CA PRO A 22 12.59 17.93 33.38
C PRO A 22 11.19 17.66 33.97
N PRO A 23 10.41 18.71 34.28
CA PRO A 23 9.11 18.54 34.91
C PRO A 23 8.23 17.62 34.07
N ALA A 24 7.66 16.60 34.71
CA ALA A 24 6.73 15.67 34.09
C ALA A 24 5.57 16.44 33.45
N VAL A 25 5.48 16.39 32.12
CA VAL A 25 4.41 17.00 31.34
C VAL A 25 3.07 16.48 31.85
N LYS A 26 2.21 17.37 32.35
CA LYS A 26 0.87 17.01 32.83
C LYS A 26 0.13 16.23 31.73
N PRO A 27 -0.51 15.09 32.04
CA PRO A 27 -1.21 14.29 31.03
C PRO A 27 -2.32 15.14 30.40
N ALA A 28 -2.23 15.33 29.07
CA ALA A 28 -3.18 16.13 28.33
C ALA A 28 -4.64 15.70 28.60
N GLY A 29 -5.52 16.68 28.79
CA GLY A 29 -6.94 16.46 29.04
C GLY A 29 -7.62 15.66 27.92
N ARG A 30 -8.72 14.98 28.25
CA ARG A 30 -9.51 14.17 27.30
C ARG A 30 -9.96 15.00 26.08
N LEU A 31 -10.31 16.27 26.31
CA LEU A 31 -10.68 17.23 25.26
C LEU A 31 -9.49 17.58 24.36
N THR A 32 -8.32 17.86 24.93
CA THR A 32 -7.09 18.14 24.18
C THR A 32 -6.72 16.96 23.28
N LYS A 33 -6.76 15.73 23.80
CA LYS A 33 -6.50 14.51 23.00
C LYS A 33 -7.52 14.33 21.87
N PHE A 34 -8.78 14.66 22.11
CA PHE A 34 -9.83 14.62 21.09
C PHE A 34 -9.59 15.67 20.00
N MET A 35 -9.33 16.93 20.38
CA MET A 35 -9.02 18.02 19.43
C MET A 35 -7.78 17.71 18.60
N THR A 36 -6.70 17.20 19.20
CA THR A 36 -5.51 16.78 18.45
C THR A 36 -5.84 15.75 17.38
N ARG A 37 -6.70 14.77 17.68
CA ARG A 37 -7.14 13.78 16.69
C ARG A 37 -7.94 14.41 15.56
N VAL A 38 -8.85 15.34 15.88
CA VAL A 38 -9.67 16.00 14.87
C VAL A 38 -8.80 16.86 13.94
N VAL A 39 -7.95 17.72 14.50
CA VAL A 39 -7.08 18.62 13.72
C VAL A 39 -6.10 17.84 12.86
N VAL A 40 -5.40 16.85 13.44
CA VAL A 40 -4.46 16.03 12.68
C VAL A 40 -5.19 15.20 11.61
N GLY A 41 -6.40 14.71 11.89
CA GLY A 41 -7.21 13.99 10.92
C GLY A 41 -7.57 14.84 9.70
N PHE A 42 -8.06 16.07 9.91
CA PHE A 42 -8.32 17.00 8.81
C PHE A 42 -7.04 17.42 8.07
N ALA A 43 -5.93 17.62 8.78
CA ALA A 43 -4.65 17.92 8.16
C ALA A 43 -4.16 16.77 7.25
N MET A 44 -4.33 15.52 7.68
CA MET A 44 -4.00 14.33 6.88
C MET A 44 -4.87 14.23 5.62
N ILE A 45 -6.18 14.47 5.73
CA ILE A 45 -7.09 14.46 4.58
C ILE A 45 -6.72 15.57 3.60
N GLY A 46 -6.52 16.80 4.10
CA GLY A 46 -6.11 17.94 3.26
C GLY A 46 -4.77 17.70 2.56
N GLY A 47 -3.78 17.16 3.28
CA GLY A 47 -2.48 16.78 2.71
C GLY A 47 -2.61 15.69 1.64
N PHE A 48 -3.44 14.68 1.88
CA PHE A 48 -3.68 13.62 0.90
C PHE A 48 -4.34 14.16 -0.38
N ILE A 49 -5.36 15.02 -0.24
CA ILE A 49 -6.00 15.68 -1.39
C ILE A 49 -5.00 16.56 -2.15
N ALA A 50 -4.16 17.32 -1.46
CA ALA A 50 -3.14 18.15 -2.09
C ALA A 50 -2.13 17.31 -2.90
N ILE A 51 -1.73 16.13 -2.39
CA ILE A 51 -0.85 15.20 -3.11
C ILE A 51 -1.56 14.62 -4.33
N LEU A 52 -2.83 14.24 -4.23
CA LEU A 52 -3.61 13.77 -5.37
C LEU A 52 -3.78 14.85 -6.44
N TYR A 53 -3.96 16.10 -6.03
CA TYR A 53 -4.00 17.25 -6.94
C TYR A 53 -2.65 17.51 -7.61
N GLY A 54 -1.54 17.27 -6.90
CA GLY A 54 -0.19 17.29 -7.48
C GLY A 54 0.03 16.20 -8.54
N GLY A 55 -0.78 15.15 -8.55
CA GLY A 55 -0.77 14.14 -9.61
C GLY A 55 0.08 12.91 -9.32
N HIS A 56 0.34 12.14 -10.38
CA HIS A 56 0.85 10.77 -10.30
C HIS A 56 2.24 10.70 -9.68
N MET A 57 3.11 11.67 -9.96
CA MET A 57 4.45 11.74 -9.37
C MET A 57 4.43 12.04 -7.87
N TYR A 58 3.52 12.90 -7.41
CA TYR A 58 3.38 13.21 -5.98
C TYR A 58 2.77 12.03 -5.22
N ALA A 59 1.76 11.36 -5.80
CA ALA A 59 1.20 10.14 -5.23
C ALA A 59 2.25 9.03 -5.12
N TRP A 60 3.10 8.89 -6.14
CA TRP A 60 4.24 7.97 -6.12
C TRP A 60 5.24 8.31 -5.00
N GLY A 61 5.62 9.58 -4.86
CA GLY A 61 6.50 10.05 -3.78
C GLY A 61 5.92 9.81 -2.38
N LEU A 62 4.62 10.05 -2.19
CA LEU A 62 3.92 9.73 -0.94
C LEU A 62 4.04 8.24 -0.61
N VAL A 63 3.85 7.38 -1.61
CA VAL A 63 3.93 5.94 -1.44
C VAL A 63 5.34 5.50 -1.03
N VAL A 64 6.40 6.04 -1.64
CA VAL A 64 7.80 5.81 -1.22
C VAL A 64 8.04 6.26 0.22
N LEU A 65 7.52 7.43 0.60
CA LEU A 65 7.63 7.94 1.97
C LEU A 65 6.93 7.02 2.97
N LEU A 66 5.68 6.63 2.71
CA LEU A 66 4.92 5.74 3.58
C LEU A 66 5.64 4.42 3.78
N GLN A 67 6.21 3.82 2.73
CA GLN A 67 6.99 2.59 2.84
C GLN A 67 8.22 2.72 3.72
N THR A 68 8.94 3.83 3.56
CA THR A 68 10.13 4.10 4.37
C THR A 68 9.74 4.20 5.85
N LEU A 69 8.60 4.83 6.15
CA LEU A 69 8.05 4.87 7.51
C LEU A 69 7.60 3.48 7.99
N LEU A 70 6.92 2.70 7.16
CA LEU A 70 6.49 1.33 7.48
C LEU A 70 7.68 0.42 7.80
N PHE A 71 8.73 0.47 6.97
CA PHE A 71 9.95 -0.31 7.17
C PHE A 71 10.64 0.08 8.48
N ARG A 72 10.76 1.39 8.71
CA ARG A 72 11.29 1.92 9.98
C ARG A 72 10.52 1.40 11.18
N GLU A 73 9.19 1.46 11.15
CA GLU A 73 8.34 1.01 12.25
C GLU A 73 8.51 -0.50 12.53
N LEU A 74 8.41 -1.36 11.51
CA LEU A 74 8.54 -2.81 11.67
C LEU A 74 9.92 -3.25 12.15
N VAL A 75 10.97 -2.60 11.65
CA VAL A 75 12.34 -2.89 12.08
C VAL A 75 12.59 -2.37 13.51
N ASN A 76 12.05 -1.20 13.86
CA ASN A 76 12.17 -0.64 15.21
C ASN A 76 11.47 -1.48 16.29
N VAL A 77 10.34 -2.13 15.98
CA VAL A 77 9.70 -3.08 16.90
C VAL A 77 10.71 -4.13 17.38
N ARG A 78 11.52 -4.64 16.44
CA ARG A 78 12.51 -5.67 16.75
C ARG A 78 13.78 -5.10 17.37
N TYR A 79 14.17 -3.87 17.05
CA TYR A 79 15.28 -3.18 17.73
C TYR A 79 15.00 -2.95 19.22
N ARG A 80 13.76 -2.54 19.56
CA ARG A 80 13.35 -2.31 20.96
C ARG A 80 13.40 -3.60 21.77
N ALA A 81 12.96 -4.72 21.19
CA ALA A 81 13.04 -6.04 21.81
C ALA A 81 14.48 -6.58 21.96
N ALA A 82 15.46 -5.97 21.30
CA ALA A 82 16.82 -6.47 21.19
C ALA A 82 17.88 -5.54 21.82
N ALA A 83 17.46 -4.60 22.68
CA ALA A 83 18.31 -3.56 23.28
C ALA A 83 19.47 -4.05 24.17
N GLU A 84 19.84 -5.34 24.13
CA GLU A 84 20.86 -5.96 24.98
C GLU A 84 22.04 -6.58 24.21
N LYS A 85 22.10 -6.47 22.87
CA LYS A 85 23.19 -7.08 22.07
C LYS A 85 23.90 -6.06 21.17
N ASN A 86 25.07 -5.58 21.60
CA ASN A 86 25.98 -4.75 20.80
C ASN A 86 26.55 -5.54 19.61
N ILE A 87 25.76 -5.65 18.53
CA ILE A 87 26.18 -6.22 17.24
C ILE A 87 26.54 -5.04 16.32
N PRO A 88 27.77 -4.98 15.78
CA PRO A 88 28.20 -3.87 14.94
C PRO A 88 27.42 -3.85 13.62
N TRP A 89 27.18 -2.65 13.09
CA TRP A 89 26.57 -2.40 11.76
C TRP A 89 25.17 -2.99 11.50
N PHE A 90 24.56 -3.63 12.50
CA PHE A 90 23.31 -4.36 12.35
C PHE A 90 22.17 -3.51 11.76
N ARG A 91 22.01 -2.28 12.28
CA ARG A 91 20.98 -1.36 11.78
C ARG A 91 21.26 -0.93 10.34
N SER A 92 22.51 -0.55 10.07
CA SER A 92 22.95 -0.08 8.76
C SER A 92 22.73 -1.13 7.67
N VAL A 93 23.07 -2.40 7.95
CA VAL A 93 22.91 -3.50 6.99
C VAL A 93 21.43 -3.71 6.63
N GLN A 94 20.50 -3.64 7.59
CA GLN A 94 19.08 -3.77 7.29
C GLN A 94 18.52 -2.62 6.45
N TRP A 95 18.96 -1.39 6.72
CA TRP A 95 18.60 -0.23 5.90
C TRP A 95 19.19 -0.31 4.50
N MET A 96 20.41 -0.83 4.35
CA MET A 96 20.99 -1.11 3.03
C MET A 96 20.16 -2.15 2.27
N TRP A 97 19.69 -3.22 2.93
CA TRP A 97 18.79 -4.21 2.32
C TRP A 97 17.50 -3.57 1.81
N PHE A 98 16.92 -2.65 2.57
CA PHE A 98 15.77 -1.87 2.14
C PHE A 98 16.08 -1.00 0.92
N VAL A 99 17.18 -0.23 0.94
CA VAL A 99 17.55 0.67 -0.17
C VAL A 99 17.83 -0.13 -1.45
N VAL A 100 18.56 -1.24 -1.37
CA VAL A 100 18.84 -2.10 -2.53
C VAL A 100 17.53 -2.68 -3.09
N ALA A 101 16.65 -3.20 -2.22
CA ALA A 101 15.37 -3.74 -2.64
C ALA A 101 14.47 -2.66 -3.26
N LEU A 102 14.45 -1.45 -2.70
CA LEU A 102 13.71 -0.30 -3.20
C LEU A 102 14.22 0.10 -4.59
N PHE A 103 15.55 0.27 -4.73
CA PHE A 103 16.19 0.64 -5.98
C PHE A 103 15.88 -0.36 -7.10
N TYR A 104 16.02 -1.66 -6.82
CA TYR A 104 15.72 -2.71 -7.79
C TYR A 104 14.24 -2.70 -8.19
N ASN A 105 13.32 -2.75 -7.22
CA ASN A 105 11.88 -2.88 -7.53
C ASN A 105 11.33 -1.64 -8.24
N TYR A 106 11.76 -0.44 -7.86
CA TYR A 106 11.31 0.77 -8.53
C TYR A 106 11.84 0.91 -9.95
N GLY A 107 13.12 0.59 -10.19
CA GLY A 107 13.66 0.65 -11.55
C GLY A 107 13.07 -0.43 -12.47
N ASP A 108 12.89 -1.67 -11.99
CA ASP A 108 12.24 -2.74 -12.76
C ASP A 108 10.79 -2.37 -13.12
N SER A 109 10.02 -1.91 -12.13
CA SER A 109 8.62 -1.53 -12.35
C SER A 109 8.48 -0.32 -13.26
N PHE A 110 9.40 0.65 -13.13
CA PHE A 110 9.45 1.81 -14.00
C PHE A 110 9.78 1.44 -15.45
N GLY A 111 10.77 0.57 -15.65
CA GLY A 111 11.12 0.03 -16.97
C GLY A 111 9.96 -0.73 -17.62
N ALA A 112 9.33 -1.64 -16.87
CA ALA A 112 8.17 -2.39 -17.34
C ALA A 112 6.97 -1.48 -17.69
N PHE A 113 6.76 -0.40 -16.93
CA PHE A 113 5.72 0.58 -17.25
C PHE A 113 6.03 1.34 -18.54
N ILE A 114 7.27 1.78 -18.74
CA ILE A 114 7.70 2.48 -19.97
C ILE A 114 7.54 1.58 -21.19
N GLU A 115 7.93 0.31 -21.10
CA GLU A 115 7.79 -0.64 -22.21
C GLU A 115 6.33 -0.96 -22.53
N SER A 116 5.48 -1.05 -21.51
CA SER A 116 4.06 -1.37 -21.69
C SER A 116 3.17 -0.18 -22.06
N SER A 117 3.64 1.04 -21.81
CA SER A 117 2.87 2.27 -22.05
C SER A 117 3.37 2.94 -23.33
N LYS A 118 2.46 3.43 -24.17
CA LYS A 118 2.80 4.18 -25.40
C LYS A 118 3.27 5.61 -25.07
N ILE A 119 4.29 5.74 -24.24
CA ILE A 119 4.80 7.03 -23.79
C ILE A 119 5.48 7.72 -24.97
N ARG A 120 5.07 8.96 -25.24
CA ARG A 120 5.54 9.70 -26.43
C ARG A 120 7.00 10.14 -26.32
N PHE A 121 7.47 10.40 -25.10
CA PHE A 121 8.80 10.96 -24.87
C PHE A 121 9.46 10.38 -23.61
N VAL A 122 10.64 9.79 -23.78
CA VAL A 122 11.48 9.29 -22.68
C VAL A 122 12.85 9.97 -22.79
N PRO A 123 13.27 10.76 -21.78
CA PRO A 123 14.57 11.41 -21.76
C PRO A 123 15.75 10.42 -21.94
N PRO A 124 16.82 10.77 -22.69
CA PRO A 124 17.96 9.88 -22.91
C PRO A 124 18.64 9.38 -21.62
N ALA A 125 18.67 10.22 -20.58
CA ALA A 125 19.21 9.85 -19.27
C ALA A 125 18.44 8.68 -18.64
N ILE A 126 17.11 8.62 -18.83
CA ILE A 126 16.27 7.54 -18.32
C ILE A 126 16.54 6.24 -19.08
N VAL A 127 16.69 6.32 -20.42
CA VAL A 127 17.03 5.15 -21.24
C VAL A 127 18.38 4.56 -20.82
N HIS A 128 19.38 5.42 -20.58
CA HIS A 128 20.69 4.97 -20.10
C HIS A 128 20.58 4.34 -18.70
N TYR A 129 19.84 4.98 -17.78
CA TYR A 129 19.58 4.43 -16.44
C TYR A 129 18.97 3.03 -16.52
N LEU A 130 17.89 2.85 -17.28
CA LEU A 130 17.19 1.56 -17.41
C LEU A 130 18.08 0.47 -17.99
N ARG A 131 18.95 0.81 -18.94
CA ARG A 131 19.88 -0.16 -19.56
C ARG A 131 20.84 -0.79 -18.55
N TYR A 132 21.36 0.00 -17.61
CA TYR A 132 22.33 -0.47 -16.61
C TYR A 132 21.73 -0.79 -15.25
N HIS A 133 20.45 -0.44 -15.03
CA HIS A 133 19.77 -0.58 -13.74
C HIS A 133 19.84 -1.99 -13.17
N THR A 134 19.58 -3.03 -13.96
CA THR A 134 19.63 -4.43 -13.51
C THR A 134 21.04 -4.83 -13.07
N TRP A 135 22.07 -4.41 -13.82
CA TRP A 135 23.46 -4.70 -13.50
C TRP A 135 23.92 -3.98 -12.23
N VAL A 136 23.58 -2.71 -12.09
CA VAL A 136 23.90 -1.91 -10.89
C VAL A 136 23.18 -2.50 -9.66
N SER A 137 21.90 -2.86 -9.81
CA SER A 137 21.12 -3.50 -8.74
C SER A 137 21.73 -4.81 -8.27
N PHE A 138 22.14 -5.68 -9.20
CA PHE A 138 22.80 -6.94 -8.87
C PHE A 138 24.14 -6.70 -8.15
N THR A 139 24.92 -5.74 -8.62
CA THR A 139 26.21 -5.39 -8.00
C THR A 139 26.01 -4.89 -6.56
N MET A 140 25.04 -3.99 -6.34
CA MET A 140 24.68 -3.51 -4.99
C MET A 140 24.22 -4.65 -4.08
N TYR A 141 23.39 -5.56 -4.60
CA TYR A 141 22.94 -6.76 -3.89
C TYR A 141 24.12 -7.66 -3.50
N ALA A 142 25.04 -7.95 -4.44
CA ALA A 142 26.19 -8.81 -4.20
C ALA A 142 27.12 -8.23 -3.12
N MET A 143 27.44 -6.94 -3.20
CA MET A 143 28.23 -6.25 -2.16
C MET A 143 27.54 -6.32 -0.80
N LEU A 144 26.23 -6.08 -0.76
CA LEU A 144 25.47 -6.13 0.48
C LEU A 144 25.38 -7.55 1.07
N PHE A 145 25.28 -8.57 0.22
CA PHE A 145 25.32 -9.95 0.65
C PHE A 145 26.67 -10.28 1.32
N VAL A 146 27.78 -9.90 0.69
CA VAL A 146 29.12 -10.05 1.26
C VAL A 146 29.24 -9.29 2.59
N MET A 147 28.80 -8.02 2.66
CA MET A 147 28.79 -7.25 3.92
C MET A 147 27.95 -7.91 5.02
N SER A 148 26.80 -8.49 4.66
CA SER A 148 25.91 -9.18 5.60
C SER A 148 26.59 -10.42 6.19
N VAL A 149 27.32 -11.19 5.37
CA VAL A 149 28.12 -12.34 5.82
C VAL A 149 29.29 -11.90 6.69
N LEU A 150 30.04 -10.86 6.28
CA LEU A 150 31.18 -10.35 7.05
C LEU A 150 30.78 -9.73 8.40
N SER A 151 29.54 -9.27 8.54
CA SER A 151 29.00 -8.76 9.81
C SER A 151 28.61 -9.86 10.81
N LEU A 152 28.68 -11.15 10.44
CA LEU A 152 28.34 -12.27 11.32
C LEU A 152 29.34 -12.38 12.48
N LYS A 153 28.82 -12.54 13.71
CA LYS A 153 29.62 -12.65 14.92
C LYS A 153 29.39 -14.02 15.56
N LYS A 154 30.50 -14.74 15.82
CA LYS A 154 30.48 -16.03 16.53
C LYS A 154 29.74 -15.89 17.87
N GLY A 155 28.87 -16.85 18.17
CA GLY A 155 28.01 -16.85 19.35
C GLY A 155 26.64 -16.18 19.17
N TYR A 156 26.42 -15.43 18.09
CA TYR A 156 25.16 -14.73 17.82
C TYR A 156 24.45 -15.18 16.54
N TYR A 157 24.93 -16.24 15.87
CA TYR A 157 24.42 -16.67 14.56
C TYR A 157 22.90 -16.90 14.52
N LYS A 158 22.33 -17.65 15.48
CA LYS A 158 20.88 -17.90 15.52
C LYS A 158 20.07 -16.60 15.57
N TYR A 159 20.56 -15.62 16.34
CA TYR A 159 19.93 -14.32 16.46
C TYR A 159 20.06 -13.52 15.16
N GLN A 160 21.28 -13.41 14.59
CA GLN A 160 21.52 -12.66 13.36
C GLN A 160 20.74 -13.25 12.17
N MET A 161 20.71 -14.58 12.03
CA MET A 161 19.91 -15.24 10.99
C MET A 161 18.43 -14.96 11.17
N GLY A 162 17.90 -15.04 12.39
CA GLY A 162 16.50 -14.68 12.65
C GLY A 162 16.18 -13.22 12.30
N GLN A 163 17.14 -12.31 12.42
CA GLN A 163 16.97 -10.90 12.02
C GLN A 163 17.00 -10.73 10.51
N TYR A 164 17.87 -11.44 9.81
CA TYR A 164 17.87 -11.46 8.35
C TYR A 164 16.57 -12.02 7.81
N THR A 165 16.06 -13.13 8.37
CA THR A 165 14.73 -13.64 8.03
C THR A 165 13.64 -12.60 8.24
N TRP A 166 13.66 -11.86 9.36
CA TRP A 166 12.70 -10.77 9.59
C TRP A 166 12.83 -9.65 8.58
N THR A 167 14.05 -9.28 8.21
CA THR A 167 14.31 -8.25 7.20
C THR A 167 13.73 -8.71 5.86
N ILE A 168 14.02 -9.94 5.44
CA ILE A 168 13.48 -10.52 4.19
C ILE A 168 11.95 -10.56 4.22
N VAL A 169 11.33 -11.02 5.30
CA VAL A 169 9.86 -11.02 5.43
C VAL A 169 9.30 -9.60 5.40
N THR A 170 9.94 -8.64 6.08
CA THR A 170 9.53 -7.23 6.09
C THR A 170 9.63 -6.62 4.68
N LEU A 171 10.69 -6.93 3.93
CA LEU A 171 10.85 -6.51 2.54
C LEU A 171 9.85 -7.22 1.63
N GLY A 172 9.53 -8.49 1.87
CA GLY A 172 8.48 -9.20 1.15
C GLY A 172 7.10 -8.58 1.39
N LEU A 173 6.80 -8.12 2.61
CA LEU A 173 5.53 -7.49 2.94
C LEU A 173 5.43 -6.05 2.43
N ILE A 174 6.53 -5.28 2.53
CA ILE A 174 6.52 -3.86 2.17
C ILE A 174 6.96 -3.64 0.74
N VAL A 175 8.08 -4.21 0.28
CA VAL A 175 8.74 -3.86 -0.99
C VAL A 175 8.26 -4.68 -2.19
N PHE A 176 7.76 -5.90 -1.99
CA PHE A 176 7.21 -6.69 -3.11
C PHE A 176 5.96 -6.02 -3.70
N GLN A 177 5.08 -5.53 -2.83
CA GLN A 177 3.84 -4.86 -3.25
C GLN A 177 4.05 -3.55 -4.03
N MET A 178 5.26 -2.98 -4.04
CA MET A 178 5.54 -1.68 -4.69
C MET A 178 5.43 -1.77 -6.19
N LYS A 179 5.79 -2.94 -6.75
CA LYS A 179 5.62 -3.24 -8.18
C LYS A 179 4.18 -3.02 -8.63
N TYR A 180 3.24 -3.39 -7.76
CA TYR A 180 1.81 -3.24 -8.00
C TYR A 180 1.35 -1.78 -7.83
N VAL A 181 1.78 -1.12 -6.75
CA VAL A 181 1.34 0.28 -6.49
C VAL A 181 1.80 1.25 -7.57
N LEU A 182 3.05 1.17 -8.05
CA LEU A 182 3.53 2.04 -9.12
C LEU A 182 2.69 1.86 -10.40
N THR A 183 2.45 0.61 -10.78
CA THR A 183 1.64 0.26 -11.95
C THR A 183 0.22 0.83 -11.81
N ASN A 184 -0.40 0.72 -10.63
CA ASN A 184 -1.74 1.27 -10.39
C ASN A 184 -1.76 2.80 -10.54
N ILE A 185 -0.85 3.51 -9.86
CA ILE A 185 -0.78 4.98 -9.90
C ILE A 185 -0.60 5.46 -11.34
N PHE A 186 0.32 4.86 -12.09
CA PHE A 186 0.65 5.35 -13.43
C PHE A 186 -0.38 5.00 -14.50
N ASN A 187 -1.17 3.94 -14.31
CA ASN A 187 -2.32 3.64 -15.16
C ASN A 187 -3.55 4.53 -14.88
N GLY A 188 -3.50 5.33 -13.81
CA GLY A 188 -4.53 6.29 -13.41
C GLY A 188 -4.71 6.31 -11.89
N LEU A 189 -4.80 7.49 -11.29
CA LEU A 189 -4.98 7.65 -9.84
C LEU A 189 -6.25 6.97 -9.31
N PHE A 190 -7.25 6.71 -10.15
CA PHE A 190 -8.41 5.90 -9.83
C PHE A 190 -8.00 4.55 -9.23
N TRP A 191 -7.05 3.84 -9.85
CA TRP A 191 -6.60 2.51 -9.42
C TRP A 191 -5.80 2.53 -8.12
N PHE A 192 -5.44 3.70 -7.62
CA PHE A 192 -4.84 3.89 -6.31
C PHE A 192 -5.87 4.37 -5.28
N LEU A 193 -6.64 5.41 -5.61
CA LEU A 193 -7.59 6.05 -4.70
C LEU A 193 -8.81 5.17 -4.40
N PHE A 194 -9.38 4.54 -5.43
CA PHE A 194 -10.59 3.74 -5.31
C PHE A 194 -10.43 2.59 -4.30
N PRO A 195 -9.44 1.66 -4.43
CA PRO A 195 -9.25 0.59 -3.45
C PRO A 195 -8.92 1.11 -2.04
N VAL A 196 -8.14 2.21 -1.93
CA VAL A 196 -7.86 2.85 -0.64
C VAL A 196 -9.15 3.32 0.04
N SER A 197 -10.05 3.94 -0.73
CA SER A 197 -11.34 4.41 -0.22
C SER A 197 -12.24 3.25 0.24
N LEU A 198 -12.20 2.10 -0.45
CA LEU A 198 -12.98 0.92 -0.06
C LEU A 198 -12.53 0.35 1.29
N VAL A 199 -11.22 0.27 1.53
CA VAL A 199 -10.69 -0.20 2.81
C VAL A 199 -11.09 0.75 3.95
N ILE A 200 -10.97 2.07 3.74
CA ILE A 200 -11.38 3.08 4.73
C ILE A 200 -12.88 2.96 5.02
N CYS A 201 -13.69 2.88 3.96
CA CYS A 201 -15.13 2.70 4.04
C CYS A 201 -15.51 1.44 4.82
N ASN A 202 -14.89 0.31 4.49
CA ASN A 202 -15.12 -0.97 5.16
C ASN A 202 -14.79 -0.90 6.65
N ASP A 203 -13.66 -0.29 7.03
CA ASP A 203 -13.31 -0.12 8.44
C ASP A 203 -14.29 0.78 9.20
N CYS A 204 -14.77 1.86 8.58
CA CYS A 204 -15.80 2.73 9.14
C CYS A 204 -17.11 1.97 9.36
N PHE A 205 -17.62 1.28 8.34
CA PHE A 205 -18.87 0.53 8.47
C PHE A 205 -18.75 -0.68 9.41
N ALA A 206 -17.60 -1.34 9.46
CA ALA A 206 -17.35 -2.40 10.44
C ALA A 206 -17.45 -1.89 11.88
N PHE A 207 -16.96 -0.67 12.13
CA PHE A 207 -17.10 -0.02 13.43
C PHE A 207 -18.55 0.36 13.73
N PHE A 208 -19.27 0.99 12.80
CA PHE A 208 -20.66 1.42 13.03
C PHE A 208 -21.61 0.23 13.19
N CYS A 209 -21.58 -0.73 12.27
CA CYS A 209 -22.39 -1.95 12.34
C CYS A 209 -22.03 -2.80 13.57
N GLY A 210 -20.74 -2.90 13.90
CA GLY A 210 -20.28 -3.58 15.11
C GLY A 210 -20.77 -2.92 16.40
N LYS A 211 -20.86 -1.59 16.44
CA LYS A 211 -21.37 -0.86 17.62
C LYS A 211 -22.90 -0.98 17.76
N LEU A 212 -23.64 -0.95 16.65
CA LEU A 212 -25.11 -1.00 16.65
C LEU A 212 -25.65 -2.42 16.86
N PHE A 213 -25.03 -3.41 16.22
CA PHE A 213 -25.55 -4.78 16.13
C PHE A 213 -24.59 -5.86 16.66
N GLY A 214 -23.37 -5.49 17.04
CA GLY A 214 -22.34 -6.46 17.45
C GLY A 214 -22.73 -7.30 18.66
N ARG A 215 -22.48 -8.61 18.56
CA ARG A 215 -22.78 -9.62 19.60
C ARG A 215 -24.25 -9.75 19.98
N LYS A 216 -25.18 -9.15 19.22
CA LYS A 216 -26.62 -9.32 19.43
C LYS A 216 -27.13 -10.62 18.82
N PHE A 217 -26.58 -11.02 17.68
CA PHE A 217 -27.01 -12.21 16.93
C PHE A 217 -26.01 -13.36 17.09
N ILE A 218 -24.71 -13.06 17.05
CA ILE A 218 -23.63 -14.04 17.10
C ILE A 218 -22.75 -13.74 18.31
N LYS A 219 -22.88 -14.56 19.36
CA LYS A 219 -22.13 -14.40 20.61
C LYS A 219 -20.71 -14.97 20.56
N THR A 220 -20.38 -15.77 19.53
CA THR A 220 -19.05 -16.34 19.38
C THR A 220 -18.04 -15.24 19.00
N PRO A 221 -16.83 -15.25 19.60
CA PRO A 221 -15.80 -14.28 19.23
C PRO A 221 -15.36 -14.51 17.78
N PHE A 222 -15.24 -13.42 17.01
CA PHE A 222 -14.85 -13.48 15.60
C PHE A 222 -13.45 -14.10 15.41
N LEU A 223 -12.44 -13.52 16.07
CA LEU A 223 -11.10 -14.09 16.17
C LEU A 223 -10.59 -13.90 17.59
N ARG A 224 -9.97 -14.94 18.18
CA ARG A 224 -9.35 -14.86 19.51
C ARG A 224 -8.28 -13.76 19.58
N LEU A 225 -7.60 -13.51 18.45
CA LEU A 225 -6.59 -12.47 18.33
C LEU A 225 -7.17 -11.04 18.40
N SER A 226 -8.45 -10.86 18.05
CA SER A 226 -9.11 -9.55 17.99
C SER A 226 -10.52 -9.60 18.61
N PRO A 227 -10.61 -9.60 19.96
CA PRO A 227 -11.88 -9.83 20.66
C PRO A 227 -12.92 -8.72 20.44
N ASN A 228 -12.49 -7.52 20.04
CA ASN A 228 -13.39 -6.38 19.82
C ASN A 228 -14.11 -6.41 18.47
N LYS A 229 -13.68 -7.26 17.53
CA LYS A 229 -14.33 -7.40 16.22
C LYS A 229 -15.48 -8.41 16.32
N THR A 230 -16.57 -8.13 15.62
CA THR A 230 -17.84 -8.87 15.69
C THR A 230 -18.25 -9.36 14.32
N TRP A 231 -18.89 -10.52 14.24
CA TRP A 231 -19.42 -11.07 12.97
C TRP A 231 -20.44 -10.13 12.32
N GLU A 232 -21.33 -9.51 13.09
CA GLU A 232 -22.34 -8.59 12.57
C GLU A 232 -21.72 -7.33 11.98
N GLY A 233 -20.65 -6.83 12.63
CA GLY A 233 -19.84 -5.74 12.09
C GLY A 233 -19.20 -6.10 10.75
N PHE A 234 -18.66 -7.31 10.63
CA PHE A 234 -18.03 -7.79 9.39
C PHE A 234 -19.04 -7.94 8.24
N ILE A 235 -20.20 -8.56 8.50
CA ILE A 235 -21.27 -8.75 7.51
C ILE A 235 -21.91 -7.41 7.12
N GLY A 236 -22.19 -6.55 8.09
CA GLY A 236 -22.73 -5.22 7.83
C GLY A 236 -21.78 -4.36 7.00
N ALA A 237 -20.48 -4.40 7.31
CA ALA A 237 -19.46 -3.71 6.53
C ALA A 237 -19.39 -4.19 5.08
N PHE A 238 -19.50 -5.50 4.86
CA PHE A 238 -19.52 -6.08 3.51
C PHE A 238 -20.66 -5.49 2.66
N VAL A 239 -21.90 -5.52 3.18
CA VAL A 239 -23.07 -5.00 2.45
C VAL A 239 -22.92 -3.50 2.17
N CYS A 240 -22.57 -2.71 3.18
CA CYS A 240 -22.40 -1.26 3.01
C CYS A 240 -21.25 -0.91 2.06
N THR A 241 -20.16 -1.67 2.06
CA THR A 241 -19.00 -1.44 1.17
C THR A 241 -19.33 -1.79 -0.27
N VAL A 242 -20.13 -2.83 -0.53
CA VAL A 242 -20.61 -3.14 -1.89
C VAL A 242 -21.48 -2.02 -2.44
N ILE A 243 -22.42 -1.50 -1.64
CA ILE A 243 -23.26 -0.36 -2.01
C ILE A 243 -22.39 0.87 -2.29
N TYR A 244 -21.47 1.20 -1.38
CA TYR A 244 -20.55 2.31 -1.55
C TYR A 244 -19.69 2.15 -2.81
N ALA A 245 -19.16 0.96 -3.10
CA ALA A 245 -18.33 0.71 -4.28
C ALA A 245 -19.09 0.97 -5.59
N PHE A 246 -20.34 0.53 -5.67
CA PHE A 246 -21.16 0.69 -6.87
C PHE A 246 -21.43 2.16 -7.22
N PHE A 247 -21.69 3.00 -6.21
CA PHE A 247 -21.95 4.43 -6.41
C PHE A 247 -20.67 5.26 -6.51
N SER A 248 -19.68 4.99 -5.65
CA SER A 248 -18.42 5.74 -5.64
C SER A 248 -17.58 5.51 -6.89
N SER A 249 -17.59 4.29 -7.46
CA SER A 249 -16.88 4.03 -8.73
C SER A 249 -17.41 4.89 -9.87
N ALA A 250 -18.73 5.03 -9.99
CA ALA A 250 -19.37 5.90 -10.98
C ALA A 250 -19.12 7.39 -10.75
N PHE A 251 -19.02 7.82 -9.49
CA PHE A 251 -18.72 9.21 -9.14
C PHE A 251 -17.26 9.56 -9.45
N ILE A 252 -16.32 8.73 -9.00
CA ILE A 252 -14.87 8.98 -9.15
C ILE A 252 -14.47 8.90 -10.64
N SER A 253 -15.12 8.07 -11.45
CA SER A 253 -14.83 7.94 -12.88
C SER A 253 -15.19 9.18 -13.71
N GLN A 254 -15.92 10.15 -13.16
CA GLN A 254 -16.26 11.41 -13.85
C GLN A 254 -15.05 12.35 -13.95
N PHE A 255 -14.03 12.15 -13.11
CA PHE A 255 -12.86 13.01 -13.06
C PHE A 255 -11.76 12.46 -13.96
N SER A 256 -11.52 13.12 -15.10
CA SER A 256 -10.45 12.75 -16.05
C SER A 256 -9.07 12.69 -15.40
N TRP A 257 -8.80 13.60 -14.45
CA TRP A 257 -7.57 13.63 -13.66
C TRP A 257 -7.28 12.30 -12.94
N LEU A 258 -8.33 11.61 -12.50
CA LEU A 258 -8.20 10.34 -11.80
C LEU A 258 -8.14 9.15 -12.76
N THR A 259 -8.84 9.21 -13.89
CA THR A 259 -8.93 8.08 -14.83
C THR A 259 -7.79 8.03 -15.85
N CYS A 260 -7.17 9.17 -16.16
CA CYS A 260 -6.14 9.24 -17.20
C CYS A 260 -4.79 8.67 -16.73
N PRO A 261 -4.11 7.87 -17.59
CA PRO A 261 -2.75 7.40 -17.32
C PRO A 261 -1.73 8.54 -17.49
N VAL A 262 -0.50 8.31 -17.01
CA VAL A 262 0.62 9.24 -17.23
C VAL A 262 1.02 9.26 -18.70
N GLU A 263 1.12 10.45 -19.29
CA GLU A 263 1.55 10.63 -20.69
C GLU A 263 3.00 11.10 -20.84
N SER A 264 3.57 11.76 -19.82
CA SER A 264 4.96 12.24 -19.82
C SER A 264 5.55 12.23 -18.41
N PHE A 265 6.88 12.12 -18.31
CA PHE A 265 7.61 12.14 -17.02
C PHE A 265 8.31 13.48 -16.73
N GLU A 266 7.87 14.56 -17.37
CA GLU A 266 8.39 15.89 -17.04
C GLU A 266 7.91 16.28 -15.64
N PHE A 267 8.87 16.52 -14.73
CA PHE A 267 8.54 17.00 -13.40
C PHE A 267 8.16 18.48 -13.47
N LYS A 268 6.86 18.77 -13.47
CA LYS A 268 6.32 20.11 -13.31
C LYS A 268 5.76 20.26 -11.90
N LEU A 269 6.08 21.38 -11.24
CA LEU A 269 5.59 21.67 -9.89
C LEU A 269 4.06 21.86 -9.86
N ILE A 270 3.49 22.34 -10.96
CA ILE A 270 2.06 22.45 -11.22
C ILE A 270 1.79 21.63 -12.48
N PRO A 271 1.06 20.51 -12.40
CA PRO A 271 0.75 19.69 -13.56
C PRO A 271 -0.23 20.38 -14.50
N ASP A 272 -0.10 20.12 -15.80
CA ASP A 272 -1.10 20.52 -16.78
C ASP A 272 -2.33 19.58 -16.70
N PRO A 273 -3.54 20.08 -17.01
CA PRO A 273 -4.74 19.24 -17.07
C PRO A 273 -4.56 18.09 -18.08
N LEU A 274 -4.82 16.86 -17.62
CA LEU A 274 -4.76 15.67 -18.47
C LEU A 274 -6.08 15.50 -19.24
N THR A 275 -5.99 15.48 -20.56
CA THR A 275 -7.11 15.12 -21.46
C THR A 275 -6.74 13.87 -22.25
N CYS A 276 -7.27 12.73 -21.81
CA CYS A 276 -7.09 11.46 -22.49
C CYS A 276 -8.46 10.90 -22.91
N THR A 277 -8.46 9.96 -23.85
CA THR A 277 -9.63 9.09 -24.07
C THR A 277 -9.70 8.06 -22.93
N PRO A 278 -10.75 8.07 -22.09
CA PRO A 278 -10.88 7.10 -21.01
C PRO A 278 -10.92 5.67 -21.57
N ARG A 279 -10.44 4.70 -20.78
CA ARG A 279 -10.58 3.28 -21.11
C ARG A 279 -12.06 2.90 -21.16
N ASP A 280 -12.39 1.87 -21.94
CA ASP A 280 -13.77 1.37 -22.15
C ASP A 280 -14.52 1.08 -20.84
N VAL A 281 -13.81 0.66 -19.78
CA VAL A 281 -14.41 0.43 -18.46
C VAL A 281 -15.04 1.67 -17.83
N PHE A 282 -14.62 2.86 -18.25
CA PHE A 282 -15.12 4.16 -17.81
C PHE A 282 -16.09 4.80 -18.81
N LEU A 283 -16.45 4.11 -19.90
CA LEU A 283 -17.42 4.59 -20.89
C LEU A 283 -18.80 3.97 -20.62
N PRO A 284 -19.89 4.73 -20.80
CA PRO A 284 -21.23 4.22 -20.54
C PRO A 284 -21.60 3.13 -21.56
N HIS A 285 -22.10 2.01 -21.06
CA HIS A 285 -22.63 0.92 -21.87
C HIS A 285 -24.11 0.69 -21.56
N SER A 286 -24.89 0.33 -22.58
CA SER A 286 -26.33 0.07 -22.42
C SER A 286 -26.55 -1.40 -22.09
N TYR A 287 -27.09 -1.67 -20.90
CA TYR A 287 -27.41 -3.01 -20.44
C TYR A 287 -28.92 -3.25 -20.53
N GLY A 288 -29.30 -4.41 -21.08
CA GLY A 288 -30.69 -4.85 -21.11
C GLY A 288 -31.18 -5.22 -19.71
N VAL A 289 -32.33 -4.67 -19.32
CA VAL A 289 -32.96 -4.97 -18.03
C VAL A 289 -33.79 -6.25 -18.18
N PRO A 290 -33.67 -7.24 -17.28
CA PRO A 290 -34.52 -8.42 -17.30
C PRO A 290 -36.01 -8.04 -17.28
N VAL A 291 -36.85 -8.78 -18.00
CA VAL A 291 -38.28 -8.46 -18.24
C VAL A 291 -39.06 -8.18 -16.95
N TYR A 292 -38.76 -8.92 -15.87
CA TYR A 292 -39.40 -8.75 -14.56
C TYR A 292 -39.03 -7.41 -13.87
N LEU A 293 -37.83 -6.89 -14.11
CA LEU A 293 -37.39 -5.58 -13.60
C LEU A 293 -37.79 -4.44 -14.53
N ALA A 294 -37.91 -4.70 -15.83
CA ALA A 294 -38.34 -3.70 -16.81
C ALA A 294 -39.76 -3.19 -16.51
N GLY A 295 -40.66 -4.06 -16.03
CA GLY A 295 -42.00 -3.69 -15.58
C GLY A 295 -42.02 -2.80 -14.33
N LEU A 296 -41.02 -2.94 -13.44
CA LEU A 296 -40.89 -2.11 -12.23
C LEU A 296 -40.20 -0.76 -12.51
N ILE A 297 -39.21 -0.74 -13.41
CA ILE A 297 -38.36 0.43 -13.69
C ILE A 297 -38.94 1.27 -14.84
N GLY A 298 -39.85 0.71 -15.65
CA GLY A 298 -40.43 1.38 -16.81
C GLY A 298 -39.44 1.61 -17.96
N ARG A 299 -38.28 0.94 -17.93
CA ARG A 299 -37.23 1.03 -18.96
C ARG A 299 -36.69 -0.36 -19.30
N SER A 300 -36.53 -0.65 -20.59
CA SER A 300 -35.94 -1.89 -21.10
C SER A 300 -34.41 -1.86 -21.12
N GLN A 301 -33.80 -0.67 -21.08
CA GLN A 301 -32.36 -0.47 -21.08
C GLN A 301 -31.93 0.56 -20.02
N ILE A 302 -30.80 0.30 -19.40
CA ILE A 302 -30.14 1.22 -18.46
C ILE A 302 -28.69 1.45 -18.91
N GLN A 303 -28.24 2.70 -18.80
CA GLN A 303 -26.84 3.05 -19.03
C GLN A 303 -26.09 2.94 -17.72
N LEU A 304 -25.09 2.06 -17.69
CA LEU A 304 -24.19 1.89 -16.56
C LEU A 304 -22.75 1.86 -17.05
N LEU A 305 -21.82 2.19 -16.17
CA LEU A 305 -20.40 2.09 -16.47
C LEU A 305 -19.92 0.67 -16.13
N PRO A 306 -19.17 -0.01 -17.01
CA PRO A 306 -18.65 -1.35 -16.71
C PRO A 306 -17.83 -1.40 -15.41
N ILE A 307 -17.14 -0.30 -15.05
CA ILE A 307 -16.42 -0.19 -13.78
C ILE A 307 -17.29 -0.44 -12.55
N GLN A 308 -18.60 -0.13 -12.61
CA GLN A 308 -19.51 -0.37 -11.49
C GLN A 308 -19.65 -1.87 -11.18
N PHE A 309 -19.64 -2.73 -12.20
CA PHE A 309 -19.66 -4.17 -11.99
C PHE A 309 -18.31 -4.69 -11.47
N HIS A 310 -17.20 -4.19 -12.03
CA HIS A 310 -15.87 -4.51 -11.50
C HIS A 310 -15.71 -4.07 -10.04
N SER A 311 -16.28 -2.92 -9.66
CA SER A 311 -16.22 -2.36 -8.31
C SER A 311 -16.74 -3.32 -7.23
N ILE A 312 -17.68 -4.21 -7.58
CA ILE A 312 -18.24 -5.22 -6.68
C ILE A 312 -17.15 -6.23 -6.27
N TRP A 313 -16.31 -6.66 -7.22
CA TRP A 313 -15.20 -7.58 -6.92
C TRP A 313 -14.15 -6.93 -6.01
N PHE A 314 -13.87 -5.64 -6.23
CA PHE A 314 -13.02 -4.86 -5.34
C PHE A 314 -13.63 -4.76 -3.93
N ALA A 315 -14.93 -4.51 -3.82
CA ALA A 315 -15.63 -4.44 -2.54
C ALA A 315 -15.62 -5.78 -1.79
N ILE A 316 -15.84 -6.89 -2.50
CA ILE A 316 -15.77 -8.24 -1.95
C ILE A 316 -14.37 -8.48 -1.37
N PHE A 317 -13.32 -8.19 -2.14
CA PHE A 317 -11.95 -8.38 -1.68
C PHE A 317 -11.59 -7.44 -0.51
N ALA A 318 -11.97 -6.17 -0.59
CA ALA A 318 -11.75 -5.17 0.46
C ALA A 318 -12.43 -5.55 1.78
N SER A 319 -13.59 -6.18 1.71
CA SER A 319 -14.38 -6.53 2.90
C SER A 319 -14.00 -7.90 3.47
N VAL A 320 -13.72 -8.89 2.60
CA VAL A 320 -13.49 -10.27 3.02
C VAL A 320 -12.02 -10.53 3.33
N VAL A 321 -11.12 -10.14 2.44
CA VAL A 321 -9.69 -10.53 2.51
C VAL A 321 -8.85 -9.45 3.17
N SER A 322 -9.07 -8.19 2.84
CA SER A 322 -8.20 -7.10 3.30
C SER A 322 -8.13 -6.94 4.84
N PRO A 323 -9.19 -7.19 5.64
CA PRO A 323 -9.11 -7.14 7.10
C PRO A 323 -8.11 -8.14 7.71
N PHE A 324 -7.77 -9.21 6.99
CA PHE A 324 -6.75 -10.16 7.45
C PHE A 324 -5.35 -9.56 7.48
N GLY A 325 -5.06 -8.53 6.67
CA GLY A 325 -3.83 -7.75 6.80
C GLY A 325 -3.72 -7.09 8.18
N GLY A 326 -4.82 -6.48 8.65
CA GLY A 326 -4.89 -5.90 9.99
C GLY A 326 -4.85 -6.94 11.12
N PHE A 327 -5.39 -8.14 10.90
CA PHE A 327 -5.22 -9.24 11.86
C PHE A 327 -3.77 -9.72 11.93
N TYR A 328 -3.08 -9.82 10.80
CA TYR A 328 -1.67 -10.18 10.76
C TYR A 328 -0.80 -9.12 11.47
N ALA A 329 -1.02 -7.84 11.20
CA ALA A 329 -0.34 -6.75 11.90
C ALA A 329 -0.65 -6.76 13.41
N SER A 330 -1.89 -7.06 13.79
CA SER A 330 -2.26 -7.25 15.19
C SER A 330 -1.52 -8.44 15.83
N ALA A 331 -1.33 -9.55 15.12
CA ALA A 331 -0.56 -10.70 15.60
C ALA A 331 0.86 -10.29 15.99
N ILE A 332 1.55 -9.57 15.09
CA ILE A 332 2.89 -9.03 15.34
C ILE A 332 2.89 -8.19 16.62
N LYS A 333 1.97 -7.23 16.74
CA LYS A 333 1.88 -6.36 17.93
C LYS A 333 1.72 -7.15 19.22
N ARG A 334 0.85 -8.18 19.23
CA ARG A 334 0.61 -9.01 20.42
C ARG A 334 1.82 -9.86 20.79
N THR A 335 2.56 -10.40 19.82
CA THR A 335 3.79 -11.16 20.08
C THR A 335 4.86 -10.32 20.78
N TYR A 336 4.91 -9.01 20.50
CA TYR A 336 5.88 -8.08 21.12
C TYR A 336 5.28 -7.25 22.29
N ASN A 337 4.09 -7.60 22.79
CA ASN A 337 3.39 -6.86 23.85
C ASN A 337 3.19 -5.36 23.55
N LEU A 338 3.02 -5.02 22.27
CA LEU A 338 2.77 -3.66 21.80
C LEU A 338 1.27 -3.43 21.57
N LYS A 339 0.86 -2.17 21.70
CA LYS A 339 -0.49 -1.71 21.33
C LYS A 339 -0.55 -1.14 19.92
N ASP A 340 0.40 -0.26 19.62
CA ASP A 340 0.59 0.45 18.35
C ASP A 340 2.06 0.24 17.92
N PHE A 341 2.35 0.24 16.61
CA PHE A 341 3.71 0.01 16.12
C PHE A 341 4.67 1.15 16.50
N ASP A 342 4.19 2.38 16.43
CA ASP A 342 4.94 3.58 16.78
C ASP A 342 3.99 4.75 17.09
N SER A 343 4.54 5.91 17.46
CA SER A 343 3.75 7.13 17.74
C SER A 343 4.04 8.27 16.76
N VAL A 344 4.24 7.93 15.47
CA VAL A 344 4.61 8.87 14.40
C VAL A 344 3.53 9.91 14.16
N ILE A 345 2.26 9.49 14.17
CA ILE A 345 1.14 10.40 13.93
C ILE A 345 0.48 10.73 15.27
N PRO A 346 0.55 11.99 15.74
CA PRO A 346 0.00 12.39 17.03
C PRO A 346 -1.48 12.02 17.14
N GLY A 347 -1.82 11.25 18.18
CA GLY A 347 -3.18 10.81 18.45
C GLY A 347 -3.73 9.67 17.57
N HIS A 348 -2.99 9.25 16.54
CA HIS A 348 -3.42 8.27 15.53
C HIS A 348 -2.60 6.96 15.47
N GLY A 349 -1.43 6.90 16.11
CA GLY A 349 -0.59 5.70 16.17
C GLY A 349 0.48 5.65 15.08
N GLY A 350 0.89 4.43 14.70
CA GLY A 350 1.88 4.21 13.66
C GLY A 350 1.28 4.26 12.26
N VAL A 351 2.13 4.43 11.25
CA VAL A 351 1.75 4.31 9.84
C VAL A 351 1.36 2.87 9.51
N MET A 352 2.03 1.87 10.10
CA MET A 352 1.69 0.45 9.90
C MET A 352 0.29 0.11 10.39
N ASP A 353 -0.16 0.74 11.47
CA ASP A 353 -1.53 0.58 12.00
C ASP A 353 -2.62 1.13 11.06
N ARG A 354 -2.24 1.85 10.00
CA ARG A 354 -3.16 2.46 9.02
C ARG A 354 -3.06 1.83 7.64
N MET A 355 -1.91 1.24 7.32
CA MET A 355 -1.62 0.70 6.00
C MET A 355 -1.68 -0.83 5.95
N ASP A 356 -1.81 -1.52 7.09
CA ASP A 356 -1.81 -2.99 7.18
C ASP A 356 -2.81 -3.69 6.25
N CYS A 357 -4.04 -3.20 6.17
CA CYS A 357 -5.06 -3.70 5.23
C CYS A 357 -4.78 -3.27 3.77
N GLN A 358 -4.20 -2.08 3.58
CA GLN A 358 -3.95 -1.50 2.25
C GLN A 358 -2.93 -2.30 1.43
N LEU A 359 -1.99 -2.98 2.11
CA LEU A 359 -0.92 -3.70 1.44
C LEU A 359 -1.46 -4.77 0.49
N ILE A 360 -2.35 -5.62 1.00
CA ILE A 360 -2.91 -6.74 0.23
C ILE A 360 -3.94 -6.25 -0.80
N THR A 361 -4.68 -5.18 -0.52
CA THR A 361 -5.65 -4.59 -1.46
C THR A 361 -4.97 -4.02 -2.71
N ASN A 362 -3.78 -3.41 -2.54
CA ASN A 362 -3.02 -2.88 -3.67
C ASN A 362 -2.51 -3.99 -4.59
N CYS A 363 -2.01 -5.10 -4.03
CA CYS A 363 -1.64 -6.28 -4.81
C CYS A 363 -2.82 -6.82 -5.62
N PHE A 364 -3.97 -6.98 -4.97
CA PHE A 364 -5.20 -7.42 -5.63
C PHE A 364 -5.59 -6.49 -6.79
N THR A 365 -5.51 -5.18 -6.56
CA THR A 365 -5.88 -4.19 -7.59
C THR A 365 -5.08 -4.39 -8.87
N THR A 366 -3.76 -4.60 -8.77
CA THR A 366 -2.95 -4.79 -9.97
C THR A 366 -3.19 -6.14 -10.64
N VAL A 367 -3.37 -7.21 -9.87
CA VAL A 367 -3.71 -8.53 -10.42
C VAL A 367 -5.03 -8.45 -11.17
N TYR A 368 -6.06 -7.91 -10.52
CA TYR A 368 -7.39 -7.75 -11.12
C TYR A 368 -7.35 -6.83 -12.35
N PHE A 369 -6.61 -5.72 -12.26
CA PHE A 369 -6.42 -4.78 -13.37
C PHE A 369 -5.78 -5.46 -14.58
N ASN A 370 -4.65 -6.16 -14.39
CA ASN A 370 -3.94 -6.80 -15.50
C ASN A 370 -4.73 -7.96 -16.12
N THR A 371 -5.57 -8.65 -15.34
CA THR A 371 -6.34 -9.80 -15.85
C THR A 371 -7.64 -9.40 -16.52
N PHE A 372 -8.41 -8.48 -15.93
CA PHE A 372 -9.79 -8.21 -16.35
C PHE A 372 -10.00 -6.85 -17.01
N ILE A 373 -9.14 -5.86 -16.73
CA ILE A 373 -9.34 -4.48 -17.21
C ILE A 373 -8.35 -4.12 -18.31
N ARG A 374 -7.13 -4.65 -18.24
CA ARG A 374 -6.11 -4.39 -19.25
C ARG A 374 -6.52 -5.10 -20.54
N SER A 375 -6.99 -4.32 -21.51
CA SER A 375 -7.23 -4.77 -22.88
C SER A 375 -5.92 -5.22 -23.51
N SER A 376 -5.77 -6.53 -23.73
CA SER A 376 -4.66 -7.10 -24.48
C SER A 376 -4.94 -6.97 -25.97
N THR A 377 -4.69 -5.79 -26.56
CA THR A 377 -4.58 -5.73 -28.02
C THR A 377 -3.34 -6.55 -28.40
N PRO A 378 -3.47 -7.67 -29.13
CA PRO A 378 -2.32 -8.49 -29.48
C PRO A 378 -1.31 -7.63 -30.25
N SER A 379 -0.05 -7.68 -29.84
CA SER A 379 1.00 -6.95 -30.56
C SER A 379 1.18 -7.58 -31.95
N VAL A 380 1.52 -6.77 -32.95
CA VAL A 380 1.83 -7.29 -34.30
C VAL A 380 2.92 -8.36 -34.20
N ALA A 381 3.90 -8.20 -33.31
CA ALA A 381 4.93 -9.21 -33.05
C ALA A 381 4.36 -10.54 -32.50
N LEU A 382 3.39 -10.49 -31.58
CA LEU A 382 2.72 -11.71 -31.09
C LEU A 382 1.94 -12.39 -32.21
N ILE A 383 1.20 -11.62 -33.00
CA ILE A 383 0.45 -12.14 -34.16
C ILE A 383 1.41 -12.79 -35.14
N LEU A 384 2.50 -12.11 -35.50
CA LEU A 384 3.52 -12.64 -36.41
C LEU A 384 4.21 -13.89 -35.85
N ASN A 385 4.50 -13.95 -34.55
CA ASN A 385 5.05 -15.15 -33.93
C ASN A 385 4.08 -16.34 -33.98
N LEU A 386 2.79 -16.10 -33.75
CA LEU A 386 1.76 -17.14 -33.88
C LEU A 386 1.63 -17.59 -35.34
N VAL A 387 1.59 -16.65 -36.28
CA VAL A 387 1.53 -16.93 -37.72
C VAL A 387 2.79 -17.64 -38.20
N ALA A 388 3.96 -17.33 -37.66
CA ALA A 388 5.23 -17.98 -38.02
C ALA A 388 5.22 -19.49 -37.72
N GLN A 389 4.50 -19.92 -36.68
CA GLN A 389 4.37 -21.33 -36.27
C GLN A 389 3.38 -22.13 -37.15
N LEU A 390 2.57 -21.47 -37.98
CA LEU A 390 1.59 -22.12 -38.85
C LEU A 390 2.24 -22.79 -40.08
N THR A 391 1.52 -23.74 -40.67
CA THR A 391 1.90 -24.33 -41.98
C THR A 391 1.74 -23.30 -43.11
N LEU A 392 2.32 -23.58 -44.29
CA LEU A 392 2.27 -22.67 -45.43
C LEU A 392 0.82 -22.37 -45.87
N ASP A 393 -0.03 -23.39 -45.90
CA ASP A 393 -1.44 -23.26 -46.30
C ASP A 393 -2.23 -22.37 -45.32
N GLN A 394 -2.03 -22.58 -44.01
CA GLN A 394 -2.63 -21.76 -42.96
C GLN A 394 -2.12 -20.31 -42.99
N LYS A 395 -0.85 -20.08 -43.30
CA LYS A 395 -0.30 -18.73 -43.50
C LYS A 395 -0.98 -18.01 -44.67
N GLN A 396 -1.23 -18.72 -45.76
CA GLN A 396 -1.93 -18.18 -46.92
C GLN A 396 -3.42 -17.90 -46.64
N GLU A 397 -4.06 -18.70 -45.81
CA GLU A 397 -5.44 -18.47 -45.34
C GLU A 397 -5.53 -17.22 -44.46
N VAL A 398 -4.63 -17.07 -43.49
CA VAL A 398 -4.54 -15.87 -42.65
C VAL A 398 -4.28 -14.62 -43.50
N LEU A 399 -3.39 -14.69 -44.49
CA LEU A 399 -3.11 -13.58 -45.40
C LEU A 399 -4.37 -13.17 -46.19
N ARG A 400 -5.11 -14.14 -46.74
CA ARG A 400 -6.36 -13.88 -47.46
C ARG A 400 -7.41 -13.24 -46.56
N ALA A 401 -7.61 -13.77 -45.35
CA ALA A 401 -8.55 -13.20 -44.39
C ALA A 401 -8.19 -11.75 -43.99
N ILE A 402 -6.90 -11.46 -43.80
CA ILE A 402 -6.43 -10.08 -43.52
C ILE A 402 -6.70 -9.16 -44.71
N GLN A 403 -6.45 -9.62 -45.95
CA GLN A 403 -6.72 -8.83 -47.15
C GLN A 403 -8.21 -8.51 -47.32
N GLU A 404 -9.09 -9.48 -47.05
CA GLU A 404 -10.54 -9.26 -47.06
C GLU A 404 -10.97 -8.23 -46.00
N MET A 405 -10.43 -8.32 -44.79
CA MET A 405 -10.70 -7.35 -43.72
C MET A 405 -10.21 -5.93 -44.03
N LEU A 406 -9.25 -5.76 -44.93
CA LEU A 406 -8.72 -4.45 -45.34
C LEU A 406 -9.48 -3.83 -46.52
N GLN A 407 -10.30 -4.62 -47.23
CA GLN A 407 -11.07 -4.18 -48.40
C GLN A 407 -12.53 -3.83 -48.08
N GLY A 408 -13.05 -4.26 -46.92
CA GLY A 408 -14.34 -3.86 -46.36
C GLY A 408 -14.19 -2.76 -45.32
#